data_AF-A0A8J5H350-F1
#
_entry.id   AF-A0A8J5H350-F1
#
_cell.length_a   1.000
_cell.length_b   1.000
_cell.length_c   1.000
_cell.angle_alpha   90.00
_cell.angle_beta   90.00
_cell.angle_gamma   90.00
#
_symmetry.space_group_name_H-M   'P 1'
#
loop_
_entity.id
_entity.type
_entity.pdbx_description
1 polymer ?
#
loop_
_entity_poly.entity_id
_entity_poly.type
_entity_poly.pdbx_seq_one_letter_code
_entity_poly.pdbx_strand_id
1 'polypeptide(L)'
;MFSMAETLIPNCTRGIPSSFSSSRLASTSNLQSPSSLACKSAFCDLKFRFATQLRFGARKWEILAATTPASVVDDGSMSIDLRRFIDLNAGKWNGSFYQFDAHGNLLQTVSTKLSASSYGEDELISLIQTLYIKQPLLAGNDEVEWAEYKIKEANMFTIDKYQQIGFFPKERAFSLQYQTTGMLETVLRQGVLGEADIDEEFPKNLKIPSKWPSIVCENCLYSLEKDTRARAFHIMDPKGILEMLIVFVEERGKEMPVFPSCNTETIGLNVSEQDFRNQITPWLGRWEGHSVTKRSGVYGATLAEADTVALFEMDGNGHLIQDITSTASGSDITTNVHWTGTISDNMATFDGGFQLIFLPGGMCMGCPCDIGRHVAQLQPFHLEFCWMESLEKRQRLVRTYDTDGLVVSTTYFYEIKG
;
A
#
# COMPACT_ATOMS: atom_id res chain seq x y z
N MET A 1 9.38 -26.38 -2.25
CA MET A 1 9.87 -25.01 -2.09
C MET A 1 8.62 -24.14 -2.15
N PHE A 2 7.96 -23.94 -1.00
CA PHE A 2 6.66 -23.27 -0.90
C PHE A 2 6.89 -21.76 -0.70
N SER A 3 6.03 -20.94 -1.29
CA SER A 3 6.07 -19.48 -1.26
C SER A 3 5.66 -18.95 0.13
N MET A 4 6.44 -17.99 0.64
CA MET A 4 6.51 -17.56 2.05
C MET A 4 5.38 -16.62 2.53
N ALA A 5 4.39 -16.30 1.69
CA ALA A 5 3.23 -15.50 2.13
C ALA A 5 2.13 -16.34 2.80
N GLU A 6 2.15 -17.67 2.65
CA GLU A 6 1.24 -18.57 3.38
C GLU A 6 1.55 -18.61 4.90
N THR A 7 2.75 -18.21 5.31
CA THR A 7 3.22 -18.32 6.70
C THR A 7 2.80 -17.16 7.61
N LEU A 8 2.16 -16.11 7.10
CA LEU A 8 1.55 -15.05 7.93
C LEU A 8 0.02 -15.21 8.07
N ILE A 9 -0.56 -16.30 7.53
CA ILE A 9 -2.01 -16.49 7.44
C ILE A 9 -2.35 -17.96 7.78
N PRO A 10 -3.34 -18.26 8.66
CA PRO A 10 -3.83 -19.63 8.82
C PRO A 10 -4.43 -20.16 7.51
N ASN A 11 -3.94 -21.32 7.06
CA ASN A 11 -4.37 -22.04 5.86
C ASN A 11 -5.90 -22.10 5.63
N CYS A 12 -6.41 -21.45 4.59
CA CYS A 12 -7.78 -21.63 4.09
C CYS A 12 -7.88 -22.45 2.79
N THR A 13 -6.99 -23.43 2.55
CA THR A 13 -7.01 -24.24 1.30
C THR A 13 -6.78 -25.75 1.47
N ARG A 14 -7.07 -26.36 2.62
CA ARG A 14 -7.08 -27.84 2.73
C ARG A 14 -8.46 -28.44 2.77
N GLY A 15 -8.87 -28.99 1.62
CA GLY A 15 -9.95 -29.96 1.54
C GLY A 15 -10.13 -30.47 0.12
N ILE A 16 -9.42 -31.55 -0.26
CA ILE A 16 -9.89 -32.70 -1.07
C ILE A 16 -8.75 -33.73 -1.11
N PRO A 17 -9.01 -35.02 -0.78
CA PRO A 17 -7.99 -36.06 -0.71
C PRO A 17 -7.57 -36.58 -2.09
N SER A 18 -6.27 -36.84 -2.23
CA SER A 18 -5.63 -37.55 -3.33
C SER A 18 -6.10 -39.00 -3.42
N SER A 19 -6.56 -39.44 -4.59
CA SER A 19 -6.62 -40.86 -4.90
C SER A 19 -6.39 -41.16 -6.39
N PHE A 20 -5.67 -42.25 -6.61
CA PHE A 20 -5.47 -43.07 -7.83
C PHE A 20 -4.36 -42.73 -8.85
N SER A 21 -3.22 -43.41 -8.62
CA SER A 21 -2.57 -44.43 -9.47
C SER A 21 -2.45 -44.24 -11.00
N SER A 22 -1.18 -44.16 -11.43
CA SER A 22 -0.53 -44.97 -12.47
C SER A 22 -1.40 -45.55 -13.61
N SER A 23 -1.15 -45.09 -14.84
CA SER A 23 -0.83 -46.02 -15.94
C SER A 23 -0.01 -45.32 -17.03
N ARG A 24 1.00 -46.06 -17.53
CA ARG A 24 1.84 -45.75 -18.68
C ARG A 24 1.01 -45.85 -19.97
N LEU A 25 1.36 -45.07 -20.99
CA LEU A 25 1.52 -45.57 -22.35
C LEU A 25 2.32 -44.57 -23.21
N ALA A 26 3.06 -45.15 -24.14
CA ALA A 26 4.18 -44.58 -24.88
C ALA A 26 3.81 -44.17 -26.31
N SER A 27 4.84 -43.71 -27.04
CA SER A 27 5.03 -43.72 -28.50
C SER A 27 4.71 -42.38 -29.21
N THR A 28 5.74 -41.62 -29.62
CA THR A 28 6.33 -41.51 -31.00
C THR A 28 5.40 -40.80 -31.99
N SER A 29 5.79 -39.87 -32.86
CA SER A 29 7.08 -39.50 -33.47
C SER A 29 6.90 -38.21 -34.31
N ASN A 30 7.98 -37.44 -34.42
CA ASN A 30 8.51 -36.69 -35.58
C ASN A 30 7.59 -36.23 -36.73
N LEU A 31 7.73 -34.95 -37.12
CA LEU A 31 8.25 -34.47 -38.42
C LEU A 31 8.10 -32.93 -38.47
N GLN A 32 9.20 -32.19 -38.32
CA GLN A 32 9.90 -31.43 -39.38
C GLN A 32 9.15 -30.22 -39.95
N SER A 33 9.77 -29.06 -39.70
CA SER A 33 9.62 -27.79 -40.42
C SER A 33 10.13 -27.90 -41.87
N PRO A 34 9.83 -26.89 -42.70
CA PRO A 34 10.94 -26.00 -43.03
C PRO A 34 10.58 -24.50 -43.10
N SER A 35 11.66 -23.75 -43.03
CA SER A 35 11.88 -22.31 -43.15
C SER A 35 11.49 -21.71 -44.51
N SER A 36 11.22 -20.40 -44.56
CA SER A 36 12.13 -19.40 -45.18
C SER A 36 11.49 -18.01 -45.38
N LEU A 37 12.26 -17.01 -44.92
CA LEU A 37 12.62 -15.73 -45.57
C LEU A 37 11.59 -14.66 -45.98
N ALA A 38 11.93 -13.46 -45.47
CA ALA A 38 12.02 -12.16 -46.15
C ALA A 38 10.82 -11.19 -46.13
N CYS A 39 10.94 -10.22 -45.20
CA CYS A 39 11.06 -8.78 -45.44
C CYS A 39 10.32 -8.19 -46.67
N LYS A 40 9.34 -7.30 -46.41
CA LYS A 40 9.36 -5.91 -46.91
C LYS A 40 8.22 -5.07 -46.30
N SER A 41 8.61 -3.88 -45.89
CA SER A 41 7.79 -2.72 -45.55
C SER A 41 6.91 -2.25 -46.72
N ALA A 42 5.66 -1.88 -46.45
CA ALA A 42 5.02 -0.72 -47.07
C ALA A 42 3.72 -0.38 -46.33
N PHE A 43 3.66 0.87 -45.84
CA PHE A 43 2.44 1.59 -45.52
C PHE A 43 1.47 1.56 -46.70
N CYS A 44 0.20 1.24 -46.43
CA CYS A 44 -0.93 1.85 -47.14
C CYS A 44 -2.22 1.63 -46.34
N ASP A 45 -2.78 2.74 -45.87
CA ASP A 45 -4.18 2.90 -45.50
C ASP A 45 -5.09 2.39 -46.63
N LEU A 46 -6.00 1.47 -46.31
CA LEU A 46 -7.25 1.36 -47.05
C LEU A 46 -8.36 0.79 -46.13
N LYS A 47 -9.26 1.67 -45.70
CA LYS A 47 -10.56 1.31 -45.14
C LYS A 47 -11.37 0.58 -46.21
N PHE A 48 -11.74 -0.68 -45.96
CA PHE A 48 -12.97 -1.25 -46.50
C PHE A 48 -13.61 -2.20 -45.50
N ARG A 49 -14.87 -1.89 -45.19
CA ARG A 49 -15.82 -2.78 -44.50
C ARG A 49 -16.12 -3.96 -45.43
N PHE A 50 -16.15 -5.19 -44.90
CA PHE A 50 -17.28 -6.11 -45.06
C PHE A 50 -17.20 -7.23 -44.03
N ALA A 51 -18.37 -7.57 -43.51
CA ALA A 51 -18.61 -8.64 -42.57
C ALA A 51 -18.37 -10.01 -43.20
N THR A 52 -17.76 -10.92 -42.44
CA THR A 52 -17.96 -12.36 -42.62
C THR A 52 -17.90 -13.05 -41.27
N GLN A 53 -19.01 -13.71 -40.93
CA GLN A 53 -19.16 -14.61 -39.80
C GLN A 53 -18.16 -15.76 -39.90
N LEU A 54 -17.36 -15.97 -38.87
CA LEU A 54 -16.73 -17.26 -38.59
C LEU A 54 -17.20 -17.72 -37.22
N ARG A 55 -18.02 -18.77 -37.25
CA ARG A 55 -18.46 -19.55 -36.09
C ARG A 55 -17.24 -20.22 -35.45
N PHE A 56 -16.94 -19.85 -34.21
CA PHE A 56 -16.18 -20.72 -33.30
C PHE A 56 -17.13 -21.24 -32.23
N GLY A 57 -17.25 -22.57 -32.16
CA GLY A 57 -18.13 -23.26 -31.23
C GLY A 57 -17.72 -22.97 -29.78
N ALA A 58 -18.61 -22.31 -29.05
CA ALA A 58 -18.51 -22.18 -27.60
C ALA A 58 -18.67 -23.58 -26.98
N ARG A 59 -17.56 -24.14 -26.46
CA ARG A 59 -17.66 -25.20 -25.46
C ARG A 59 -18.09 -24.53 -24.16
N LYS A 60 -19.37 -24.71 -23.83
CA LYS A 60 -20.01 -24.31 -22.60
C LYS A 60 -19.30 -25.02 -21.44
N TRP A 61 -18.51 -24.29 -20.65
CA TRP A 61 -18.05 -24.78 -19.35
C TRP A 61 -19.14 -24.42 -18.34
N GLU A 62 -20.02 -25.37 -18.04
CA GLU A 62 -20.91 -25.26 -16.89
C GLU A 62 -20.06 -25.44 -15.63
N ILE A 63 -19.67 -24.32 -15.01
CA ILE A 63 -19.16 -24.32 -13.66
C ILE A 63 -20.36 -24.58 -12.76
N LEU A 64 -20.45 -25.81 -12.23
CA LEU A 64 -21.26 -26.12 -11.06
C LEU A 64 -20.67 -25.33 -9.89
N ALA A 65 -21.18 -24.12 -9.68
CA ALA A 65 -21.00 -23.40 -8.43
C ALA A 65 -21.61 -24.28 -7.33
N ALA A 66 -20.80 -24.71 -6.37
CA ALA A 66 -21.32 -25.17 -5.10
C ALA A 66 -22.01 -23.96 -4.45
N THR A 67 -23.33 -23.90 -4.57
CA THR A 67 -24.17 -22.91 -3.91
C THR A 67 -24.14 -23.20 -2.42
N THR A 68 -23.13 -22.69 -1.72
CA THR A 68 -23.27 -22.39 -0.29
C THR A 68 -24.34 -21.31 -0.21
N PRO A 69 -25.39 -21.45 0.62
CA PRO A 69 -26.46 -20.46 0.67
C PRO A 69 -25.84 -19.11 1.00
N ALA A 70 -26.11 -18.11 0.15
CA ALA A 70 -25.81 -16.72 0.45
C ALA A 70 -26.46 -16.43 1.81
N SER A 71 -25.64 -16.33 2.86
CA SER A 71 -26.08 -15.75 4.11
C SER A 71 -26.66 -14.39 3.77
N VAL A 72 -27.91 -14.17 4.14
CA VAL A 72 -28.60 -12.88 3.97
C VAL A 72 -27.65 -11.79 4.47
N VAL A 73 -27.15 -11.00 3.52
CA VAL A 73 -26.23 -9.90 3.78
C VAL A 73 -27.06 -8.86 4.54
N ASP A 74 -26.65 -8.51 5.74
CA ASP A 74 -27.27 -7.41 6.48
C ASP A 74 -26.68 -6.09 5.97
N ASP A 75 -27.34 -5.49 4.98
CA ASP A 75 -26.99 -4.19 4.38
C ASP A 75 -26.82 -3.10 5.47
N GLY A 76 -27.51 -3.25 6.61
CA GLY A 76 -27.40 -2.36 7.76
C GLY A 76 -25.98 -2.27 8.34
N SER A 77 -25.24 -3.40 8.38
CA SER A 77 -23.88 -3.42 8.94
C SER A 77 -22.88 -2.67 8.05
N MET A 78 -23.03 -2.74 6.72
CA MET A 78 -22.12 -2.04 5.80
C MET A 78 -22.32 -0.53 5.85
N SER A 79 -23.57 -0.06 5.92
CA SER A 79 -23.87 1.38 6.08
C SER A 79 -23.26 1.95 7.36
N ILE A 80 -23.25 1.20 8.45
CA ILE A 80 -22.70 1.65 9.75
C ILE A 80 -21.17 1.83 9.67
N ASP A 81 -20.45 0.88 9.08
CA ASP A 81 -18.98 0.98 8.99
C ASP A 81 -18.53 2.05 8.00
N LEU A 82 -19.30 2.30 6.93
CA LEU A 82 -19.09 3.46 6.06
C LEU A 82 -19.24 4.78 6.84
N ARG A 83 -20.33 4.96 7.61
CA ARG A 83 -20.53 6.17 8.43
C ARG A 83 -19.37 6.39 9.39
N ARG A 84 -18.92 5.33 10.07
CA ARG A 84 -17.76 5.41 10.99
C ARG A 84 -16.48 5.81 10.27
N PHE A 85 -16.25 5.32 9.06
CA PHE A 85 -15.12 5.75 8.23
C PHE A 85 -15.22 7.25 7.88
N ILE A 86 -16.42 7.72 7.52
CA ILE A 86 -16.68 9.13 7.20
C ILE A 86 -16.46 10.01 8.43
N ASP A 87 -17.03 9.63 9.58
CA ASP A 87 -16.89 10.35 10.84
C ASP A 87 -15.42 10.44 11.29
N LEU A 88 -14.66 9.35 11.12
CA LEU A 88 -13.24 9.32 11.44
C LEU A 88 -12.44 10.32 10.59
N ASN A 89 -12.85 10.55 9.34
CA ASN A 89 -12.18 11.44 8.39
C ASN A 89 -12.71 12.89 8.40
N ALA A 90 -13.94 13.14 8.83
CA ALA A 90 -14.58 14.44 8.76
C ALA A 90 -13.86 15.51 9.61
N GLY A 91 -13.72 16.72 9.08
CA GLY A 91 -13.11 17.86 9.77
C GLY A 91 -12.07 18.58 8.94
N LYS A 92 -11.40 19.54 9.59
CA LYS A 92 -10.30 20.31 9.01
C LYS A 92 -8.98 19.76 9.53
N TRP A 93 -8.16 19.30 8.62
CA TRP A 93 -6.86 18.72 8.87
C TRP A 93 -5.79 19.69 8.37
N ASN A 94 -4.92 20.13 9.25
CA ASN A 94 -3.73 20.86 8.85
C ASN A 94 -2.57 19.87 8.82
N GLY A 95 -1.73 19.89 7.80
CA GLY A 95 -0.71 18.86 7.66
C GLY A 95 0.43 19.21 6.73
N SER A 96 1.38 18.30 6.63
CA SER A 96 2.52 18.39 5.72
C SER A 96 2.60 17.13 4.88
N PHE A 97 2.86 17.32 3.60
CA PHE A 97 3.16 16.30 2.62
C PHE A 97 4.68 16.14 2.52
N TYR A 98 5.15 14.91 2.62
CA TYR A 98 6.55 14.55 2.48
C TYR A 98 6.70 13.55 1.33
N GLN A 99 7.58 13.85 0.38
CA GLN A 99 7.97 12.94 -0.68
C GLN A 99 9.34 12.35 -0.39
N PHE A 100 9.44 11.03 -0.41
CA PHE A 100 10.70 10.30 -0.31
C PHE A 100 10.99 9.50 -1.58
N ASP A 101 12.27 9.33 -1.91
CA ASP A 101 12.67 8.37 -2.94
C ASP A 101 12.54 6.91 -2.43
N ALA A 102 12.88 5.95 -3.30
CA ALA A 102 12.83 4.52 -2.97
C ALA A 102 13.86 4.09 -1.89
N HIS A 103 14.79 4.97 -1.51
CA HIS A 103 15.80 4.75 -0.48
C HIS A 103 15.50 5.51 0.82
N GLY A 104 14.36 6.20 0.91
CA GLY A 104 13.96 6.95 2.10
C GLY A 104 14.56 8.35 2.22
N ASN A 105 15.18 8.89 1.16
CA ASN A 105 15.68 10.26 1.16
C ASN A 105 14.55 11.24 0.90
N LEU A 106 14.45 12.29 1.72
CA LEU A 106 13.45 13.35 1.56
C LEU A 106 13.76 14.18 0.31
N LEU A 107 12.80 14.26 -0.61
CA LEU A 107 12.89 15.04 -1.85
C LEU A 107 12.18 16.38 -1.74
N GLN A 108 10.93 16.38 -1.25
CA GLN A 108 10.07 17.56 -1.21
C GLN A 108 9.19 17.57 0.04
N THR A 109 8.92 18.78 0.54
CA THR A 109 7.97 19.02 1.64
C THR A 109 7.01 20.12 1.22
N VAL A 110 5.70 19.86 1.33
CA VAL A 110 4.66 20.81 0.95
C VAL A 110 3.65 20.95 2.10
N SER A 111 3.32 22.17 2.51
CA SER A 111 2.26 22.40 3.49
C SER A 111 0.90 22.18 2.85
N THR A 112 0.03 21.43 3.53
CA THR A 112 -1.30 21.08 3.03
C THR A 112 -2.37 21.31 4.07
N LYS A 113 -3.59 21.61 3.64
CA LYS A 113 -4.79 21.53 4.49
C LYS A 113 -5.81 20.65 3.80
N LEU A 114 -6.56 19.86 4.54
CA LEU A 114 -7.61 19.01 4.00
C LEU A 114 -8.91 19.30 4.74
N SER A 115 -9.94 19.70 4.00
CA SER A 115 -11.30 19.83 4.51
C SER A 115 -12.09 18.62 4.06
N ALA A 116 -12.63 17.86 5.01
CA ALA A 116 -13.42 16.67 4.76
C ALA A 116 -14.81 16.82 5.41
N SER A 117 -15.86 16.55 4.65
CA SER A 117 -17.25 16.64 5.10
C SER A 117 -18.09 15.51 4.52
N SER A 118 -19.20 15.18 5.18
CA SER A 118 -20.19 14.25 4.66
C SER A 118 -21.23 14.95 3.80
N TYR A 119 -21.79 14.23 2.83
CA TYR A 119 -22.96 14.62 2.08
C TYR A 119 -23.89 13.41 1.88
N GLY A 120 -25.20 13.64 1.86
CA GLY A 120 -26.20 12.57 1.80
C GLY A 120 -26.42 11.88 3.15
N GLU A 121 -27.36 10.96 3.17
CA GLU A 121 -27.77 10.19 4.35
C GLU A 121 -27.83 8.70 4.02
N ASP A 122 -27.73 7.87 5.06
CA ASP A 122 -27.85 6.42 5.01
C ASP A 122 -26.95 5.70 3.99
N GLU A 123 -27.53 5.06 2.97
CA GLU A 123 -26.80 4.33 1.94
C GLU A 123 -26.19 5.25 0.87
N LEU A 124 -26.66 6.50 0.81
CA LEU A 124 -26.18 7.53 -0.10
C LEU A 124 -25.18 8.47 0.58
N ILE A 125 -24.76 8.14 1.80
CA ILE A 125 -23.73 8.92 2.49
C ILE A 125 -22.40 8.84 1.72
N SER A 126 -21.77 9.98 1.57
CA SER A 126 -20.53 10.17 0.84
C SER A 126 -19.60 11.08 1.62
N LEU A 127 -18.30 10.85 1.45
CA LEU A 127 -17.23 11.71 1.94
C LEU A 127 -16.73 12.58 0.78
N ILE A 128 -16.85 13.89 0.97
CA ILE A 128 -16.31 14.90 0.06
C ILE A 128 -15.10 15.53 0.73
N GLN A 129 -14.00 15.61 -0.01
CA GLN A 129 -12.75 16.13 0.51
C GLN A 129 -12.10 17.11 -0.47
N THR A 130 -11.66 18.26 0.05
CA THR A 130 -10.90 19.26 -0.69
C THR A 130 -9.53 19.40 -0.05
N LEU A 131 -8.49 19.15 -0.83
CA LEU A 131 -7.10 19.34 -0.46
C LEU A 131 -6.65 20.73 -0.92
N TYR A 132 -6.10 21.50 0.00
CA TYR A 132 -5.50 22.81 -0.22
C TYR A 132 -3.99 22.64 -0.17
N ILE A 133 -3.29 23.10 -1.21
CA ILE A 133 -1.86 22.93 -1.40
C ILE A 133 -1.22 24.31 -1.35
N LYS A 134 -0.30 24.52 -0.40
CA LYS A 134 0.41 25.78 -0.28
C LYS A 134 1.36 25.95 -1.46
N GLN A 135 1.19 27.03 -2.23
CA GLN A 135 2.07 27.33 -3.35
C GLN A 135 3.36 28.05 -2.87
N PRO A 136 4.47 27.94 -3.63
CA PRO A 136 5.67 28.70 -3.36
C PRO A 136 5.42 30.21 -3.53
N LEU A 137 6.04 31.04 -2.68
CA LEU A 137 5.91 32.50 -2.78
C LEU A 137 6.61 33.01 -4.04
N LEU A 138 5.91 33.80 -4.85
CA LEU A 138 6.49 34.55 -5.95
C LEU A 138 7.26 35.77 -5.42
N ALA A 139 8.42 36.06 -6.01
CA ALA A 139 9.26 37.19 -5.58
C ALA A 139 8.48 38.52 -5.66
N GLY A 140 8.17 39.10 -4.49
CA GLY A 140 7.46 40.37 -4.36
C GLY A 140 6.00 40.29 -3.94
N ASN A 141 5.45 39.09 -3.66
CA ASN A 141 4.14 38.93 -3.03
C ASN A 141 4.28 38.31 -1.63
N ASP A 142 3.70 38.99 -0.63
CA ASP A 142 3.68 38.53 0.77
C ASP A 142 2.44 37.67 1.10
N GLU A 143 1.48 37.55 0.16
CA GLU A 143 0.27 36.75 0.37
C GLU A 143 0.52 35.26 0.09
N VAL A 144 0.09 34.42 1.03
CA VAL A 144 0.19 32.96 0.91
C VAL A 144 -0.95 32.42 0.06
N GLU A 145 -0.63 31.92 -1.12
CA GLU A 145 -1.60 31.33 -2.03
C GLU A 145 -1.78 29.82 -1.80
N TRP A 146 -3.01 29.34 -2.00
CA TRP A 146 -3.40 27.95 -1.81
C TRP A 146 -4.15 27.45 -3.05
N ALA A 147 -3.60 26.44 -3.72
CA ALA A 147 -4.29 25.75 -4.81
C ALA A 147 -5.28 24.74 -4.23
N GLU A 148 -6.47 24.65 -4.84
CA GLU A 148 -7.51 23.68 -4.45
C GLU A 148 -7.49 22.45 -5.35
N TYR A 149 -7.50 21.26 -4.75
CA TYR A 149 -7.71 19.99 -5.42
C TYR A 149 -8.90 19.24 -4.81
N LYS A 150 -9.91 18.97 -5.62
CA LYS A 150 -11.09 18.19 -5.20
C LYS A 150 -10.77 16.69 -5.32
N ILE A 151 -10.66 16.02 -4.18
CA ILE A 151 -10.46 14.56 -4.17
C ILE A 151 -11.74 13.89 -4.64
N LYS A 152 -11.60 12.77 -5.36
CA LYS A 152 -12.74 11.96 -5.80
C LYS A 152 -13.59 11.57 -4.60
N GLU A 153 -14.89 11.76 -4.73
CA GLU A 153 -15.88 11.42 -3.70
C GLU A 153 -15.75 9.95 -3.29
N ALA A 154 -15.79 9.69 -1.98
CA ALA A 154 -15.77 8.34 -1.43
C ALA A 154 -17.16 7.98 -0.88
N ASN A 155 -17.85 7.05 -1.54
CA ASN A 155 -19.15 6.53 -1.15
C ASN A 155 -19.12 5.00 -1.10
N MET A 156 -20.25 4.36 -0.77
CA MET A 156 -20.35 2.90 -0.65
C MET A 156 -19.78 2.16 -1.87
N PHE A 157 -20.07 2.66 -3.07
CA PHE A 157 -19.64 2.03 -4.31
C PHE A 157 -18.13 2.17 -4.54
N THR A 158 -17.58 3.38 -4.39
CA THR A 158 -16.15 3.61 -4.64
C THR A 158 -15.27 2.92 -3.60
N ILE A 159 -15.67 2.95 -2.34
CA ILE A 159 -14.93 2.37 -1.22
C ILE A 159 -14.86 0.85 -1.34
N ASP A 160 -15.95 0.20 -1.77
CA ASP A 160 -15.98 -1.25 -1.97
C ASP A 160 -15.30 -1.67 -3.29
N LYS A 161 -15.69 -1.07 -4.42
CA LYS A 161 -15.28 -1.55 -5.75
C LYS A 161 -13.93 -1.03 -6.23
N TYR A 162 -13.60 0.22 -5.91
CA TYR A 162 -12.39 0.86 -6.44
C TYR A 162 -11.27 0.93 -5.42
N GLN A 163 -11.58 1.26 -4.17
CA GLN A 163 -10.57 1.45 -3.13
C GLN A 163 -10.35 0.20 -2.28
N GLN A 164 -11.29 -0.75 -2.34
CA GLN A 164 -11.23 -2.06 -1.67
C GLN A 164 -10.85 -1.95 -0.20
N ILE A 165 -11.49 -1.03 0.54
CA ILE A 165 -11.06 -0.58 1.88
C ILE A 165 -10.72 -1.72 2.85
N GLY A 166 -9.69 -1.54 3.67
CA GLY A 166 -9.53 -2.32 4.90
C GLY A 166 -9.71 -1.39 6.09
N PHE A 167 -10.85 -1.46 6.78
CA PHE A 167 -11.22 -0.50 7.84
C PHE A 167 -11.29 -1.14 9.23
N PHE A 168 -10.67 -0.46 10.19
CA PHE A 168 -10.58 -0.85 11.60
C PHE A 168 -11.24 0.22 12.47
N PRO A 169 -12.55 0.11 12.74
CA PRO A 169 -13.27 1.16 13.45
C PRO A 169 -12.79 1.38 14.90
N LYS A 170 -12.41 0.31 15.60
CA LYS A 170 -11.98 0.37 17.01
C LYS A 170 -10.55 0.89 17.12
N GLU A 171 -9.69 0.40 16.22
CA GLU A 171 -8.26 0.69 16.17
C GLU A 171 -7.97 2.01 15.46
N ARG A 172 -8.97 2.61 14.79
CA ARG A 172 -8.89 3.88 14.05
C ARG A 172 -7.80 3.83 12.96
N ALA A 173 -7.78 2.76 12.17
CA ALA A 173 -6.85 2.59 11.06
C ALA A 173 -7.58 2.22 9.77
N PHE A 174 -7.00 2.56 8.61
CA PHE A 174 -7.54 2.12 7.34
C PHE A 174 -6.51 2.00 6.21
N SER A 175 -6.81 1.17 5.21
CA SER A 175 -6.05 1.11 3.96
C SER A 175 -6.97 1.34 2.76
N LEU A 176 -6.48 2.04 1.74
CA LEU A 176 -7.19 2.31 0.48
C LEU A 176 -6.28 2.05 -0.73
N GLN A 177 -6.89 1.63 -1.83
CA GLN A 177 -6.25 1.57 -3.15
C GLN A 177 -6.66 2.76 -4.00
N TYR A 178 -5.71 3.33 -4.73
CA TYR A 178 -5.96 4.39 -5.70
C TYR A 178 -5.68 3.88 -7.11
N GLN A 179 -6.51 4.31 -8.07
CA GLN A 179 -6.34 3.97 -9.47
C GLN A 179 -5.27 4.81 -10.17
N THR A 180 -4.98 6.00 -9.63
CA THR A 180 -4.12 7.01 -10.27
C THR A 180 -3.40 7.82 -9.21
N THR A 181 -2.24 8.38 -9.56
CA THR A 181 -1.44 9.29 -8.73
C THR A 181 -1.80 10.76 -8.90
N GLY A 182 -2.84 11.11 -9.67
CA GLY A 182 -3.13 12.50 -10.05
C GLY A 182 -3.27 13.49 -8.88
N MET A 183 -3.81 13.05 -7.73
CA MET A 183 -3.85 13.88 -6.52
C MET A 183 -2.43 14.21 -6.03
N LEU A 184 -1.56 13.21 -5.96
CA LEU A 184 -0.19 13.30 -5.47
C LEU A 184 0.69 14.09 -6.46
N GLU A 185 0.49 13.88 -7.76
CA GLU A 185 1.11 14.68 -8.82
C GLU A 185 0.73 16.16 -8.69
N THR A 186 -0.56 16.46 -8.47
CA THR A 186 -1.02 17.85 -8.33
C THR A 186 -0.38 18.53 -7.12
N VAL A 187 -0.24 17.81 -6.00
CA VAL A 187 0.45 18.33 -4.80
C VAL A 187 1.89 18.70 -5.12
N LEU A 188 2.62 17.86 -5.86
CA LEU A 188 4.00 18.12 -6.24
C LEU A 188 4.11 19.30 -7.20
N ARG A 189 3.28 19.35 -8.26
CA ARG A 189 3.30 20.43 -9.24
C ARG A 189 2.95 21.77 -8.60
N GLN A 190 1.80 21.85 -7.92
CA GLN A 190 1.34 23.10 -7.31
C GLN A 190 2.19 23.50 -6.09
N GLY A 191 2.65 22.54 -5.30
CA GLY A 191 3.42 22.79 -4.09
C GLY A 191 4.88 23.17 -4.34
N VAL A 192 5.48 22.72 -5.45
CA VAL A 192 6.90 22.95 -5.76
C VAL A 192 7.09 23.94 -6.91
N LEU A 193 6.30 23.83 -7.97
CA LEU A 193 6.41 24.70 -9.17
C LEU A 193 5.49 25.92 -9.07
N GLY A 194 4.37 25.81 -8.36
CA GLY A 194 3.35 26.86 -8.28
C GLY A 194 2.65 27.11 -9.62
N GLU A 195 2.11 28.32 -9.81
CA GLU A 195 1.45 28.72 -11.06
C GLU A 195 2.41 28.80 -12.26
N ALA A 196 3.72 28.76 -12.02
CA ALA A 196 4.73 28.75 -13.07
C ALA A 196 4.94 27.36 -13.71
N ASP A 197 4.13 26.36 -13.34
CA ASP A 197 4.14 25.07 -14.03
C ASP A 197 3.75 25.28 -15.51
N ILE A 198 4.67 24.91 -16.39
CA ILE A 198 4.54 25.04 -17.85
C ILE A 198 3.89 23.79 -18.48
N ASP A 199 3.21 22.98 -17.66
CA ASP A 199 2.59 21.70 -18.03
C ASP A 199 3.59 20.74 -18.72
N GLU A 200 4.88 20.88 -18.41
CA GLU A 200 5.90 19.95 -18.91
C GLU A 200 5.66 18.55 -18.31
N GLU A 201 5.74 17.52 -19.15
CA GLU A 201 5.54 16.13 -18.72
C GLU A 201 6.60 15.69 -17.69
N PHE A 202 7.82 16.25 -17.78
CA PHE A 202 8.94 15.97 -16.88
C PHE A 202 9.67 17.26 -16.47
N PRO A 203 9.17 18.00 -15.47
CA PRO A 203 9.84 19.20 -14.97
C PRO A 203 11.24 18.86 -14.46
N LYS A 204 12.22 19.70 -14.76
CA LYS A 204 13.60 19.51 -14.30
C LYS A 204 13.66 19.57 -12.78
N ASN A 205 14.34 18.59 -12.16
CA ASN A 205 14.58 18.49 -10.71
C ASN A 205 13.34 18.22 -9.82
N LEU A 206 12.21 17.82 -10.41
CA LEU A 206 11.04 17.37 -9.65
C LEU A 206 10.68 15.94 -10.05
N LYS A 207 10.67 15.04 -9.07
CA LYS A 207 10.30 13.65 -9.28
C LYS A 207 8.77 13.53 -9.28
N ILE A 208 8.15 13.38 -10.44
CA ILE A 208 6.72 13.15 -10.60
C ILE A 208 6.45 11.64 -10.68
N PRO A 209 5.36 11.12 -10.05
CA PRO A 209 5.01 9.71 -10.15
C PRO A 209 4.63 9.30 -11.57
N SER A 210 4.84 8.02 -11.89
CA SER A 210 4.44 7.43 -13.17
C SER A 210 2.95 7.66 -13.45
N LYS A 211 2.62 7.93 -14.72
CA LYS A 211 1.24 8.12 -15.20
C LYS A 211 0.37 6.86 -15.04
N TRP A 212 0.98 5.69 -15.15
CA TRP A 212 0.32 4.38 -15.08
C TRP A 212 1.01 3.49 -14.04
N PRO A 213 0.91 3.84 -12.74
CA PRO A 213 1.51 3.04 -11.69
C PRO A 213 0.85 1.66 -11.64
N SER A 214 1.62 0.63 -11.29
CA SER A 214 1.04 -0.70 -11.08
C SER A 214 0.21 -0.73 -9.79
N ILE A 215 0.70 -0.09 -8.72
CA ILE A 215 0.04 -0.02 -7.42
C ILE A 215 0.19 1.38 -6.84
N VAL A 216 -0.93 1.89 -6.30
CA VAL A 216 -0.95 3.06 -5.41
C VAL A 216 -1.76 2.66 -4.17
N CYS A 217 -1.07 2.49 -3.05
CA CYS A 217 -1.68 2.02 -1.80
C CYS A 217 -1.48 3.04 -0.69
N GLU A 218 -2.58 3.49 -0.08
CA GLU A 218 -2.59 4.29 1.13
C GLU A 218 -2.80 3.39 2.35
N ASN A 219 -1.98 3.59 3.38
CA ASN A 219 -2.17 3.07 4.72
C ASN A 219 -2.24 4.25 5.70
N CYS A 220 -3.26 4.29 6.53
CA CYS A 220 -3.52 5.36 7.47
C CYS A 220 -3.57 4.84 8.90
N LEU A 221 -2.71 5.40 9.75
CA LEU A 221 -2.69 5.17 11.19
C LEU A 221 -2.99 6.48 11.91
N TYR A 222 -3.87 6.40 12.91
CA TYR A 222 -4.17 7.53 13.81
C TYR A 222 -3.33 7.40 15.07
N SER A 223 -2.88 8.54 15.60
CA SER A 223 -2.17 8.53 16.88
C SER A 223 -3.10 8.08 18.01
N LEU A 224 -2.53 7.34 18.95
CA LEU A 224 -3.22 6.89 20.15
C LEU A 224 -3.39 8.02 21.18
N GLU A 225 -2.56 9.05 21.11
CA GLU A 225 -2.50 10.12 22.11
C GLU A 225 -3.06 11.45 21.60
N LYS A 226 -2.93 11.72 20.31
CA LYS A 226 -3.32 12.99 19.68
C LYS A 226 -4.36 12.75 18.59
N ASP A 227 -5.14 13.77 18.24
CA ASP A 227 -6.01 13.71 17.04
C ASP A 227 -5.19 14.04 15.78
N THR A 228 -4.14 13.26 15.60
CA THR A 228 -3.24 13.28 14.45
C THR A 228 -3.32 11.96 13.71
N ARG A 229 -2.92 11.98 12.44
CA ARG A 229 -2.82 10.79 11.62
C ARG A 229 -1.66 10.90 10.63
N ALA A 230 -1.14 9.75 10.26
CA ALA A 230 -0.17 9.60 9.18
C ALA A 230 -0.79 8.76 8.06
N ARG A 231 -0.83 9.31 6.84
CA ARG A 231 -1.32 8.65 5.63
C ARG A 231 -0.13 8.37 4.72
N ALA A 232 0.31 7.13 4.70
CA ALA A 232 1.49 6.68 3.98
C ALA A 232 1.10 6.02 2.65
N PHE A 233 1.76 6.40 1.57
CA PHE A 233 1.48 5.98 0.21
C PHE A 233 2.68 5.24 -0.39
N HIS A 234 2.45 4.00 -0.81
CA HIS A 234 3.38 3.27 -1.68
C HIS A 234 2.99 3.52 -3.13
N ILE A 235 3.96 3.94 -3.95
CA ILE A 235 3.77 4.13 -5.39
C ILE A 235 4.77 3.25 -6.13
N MET A 236 4.24 2.27 -6.85
CA MET A 236 5.02 1.37 -7.68
C MET A 236 4.96 1.82 -9.14
N ASP A 237 6.10 1.78 -9.82
CA ASP A 237 6.20 2.04 -11.25
C ASP A 237 5.38 1.01 -12.06
N PRO A 238 5.22 1.17 -13.38
CA PRO A 238 4.46 0.22 -14.20
C PRO A 238 5.01 -1.22 -14.19
N LYS A 239 6.25 -1.44 -13.75
CA LYS A 239 6.88 -2.77 -13.65
C LYS A 239 6.72 -3.40 -12.27
N GLY A 240 6.22 -2.66 -11.28
CA GLY A 240 6.07 -3.15 -9.91
C GLY A 240 7.31 -2.90 -9.03
N ILE A 241 8.18 -1.97 -9.42
CA ILE A 241 9.32 -1.51 -8.60
C ILE A 241 8.90 -0.25 -7.83
N LEU A 242 9.32 -0.13 -6.58
CA LEU A 242 9.07 1.08 -5.79
C LEU A 242 9.64 2.32 -6.48
N GLU A 243 8.79 3.29 -6.78
CA GLU A 243 9.18 4.54 -7.42
C GLU A 243 9.42 5.65 -6.39
N MET A 244 8.51 5.78 -5.43
CA MET A 244 8.57 6.78 -4.36
C MET A 244 7.63 6.41 -3.21
N LEU A 245 7.88 7.00 -2.05
CA LEU A 245 7.02 6.94 -0.88
C LEU A 245 6.50 8.34 -0.59
N ILE A 246 5.24 8.45 -0.17
CA ILE A 246 4.67 9.72 0.26
C ILE A 246 4.07 9.54 1.64
N VAL A 247 4.25 10.52 2.51
CA VAL A 247 3.59 10.56 3.82
C VAL A 247 2.91 11.91 4.00
N PHE A 248 1.61 11.89 4.25
CA PHE A 248 0.93 13.04 4.84
C PHE A 248 0.90 12.86 6.35
N VAL A 249 1.26 13.90 7.09
CA VAL A 249 0.99 13.94 8.52
C VAL A 249 0.14 15.14 8.85
N GLU A 250 -0.97 14.85 9.52
CA GLU A 250 -2.10 15.75 9.64
C GLU A 250 -2.60 15.78 11.08
N GLU A 251 -2.98 16.96 11.57
CA GLU A 251 -3.64 17.19 12.86
C GLU A 251 -5.00 17.84 12.63
N ARG A 252 -6.04 17.35 13.32
CA ARG A 252 -7.39 17.92 13.22
C ARG A 252 -7.50 19.18 14.08
N GLY A 253 -8.13 20.22 13.54
CA GLY A 253 -8.60 21.39 14.29
C GLY A 253 -7.56 22.47 14.63
N LYS A 254 -6.38 22.13 15.17
CA LYS A 254 -5.37 23.12 15.62
C LYS A 254 -4.68 23.88 14.48
N GLU A 255 -3.94 24.94 14.82
CA GLU A 255 -2.91 25.54 13.94
C GLU A 255 -1.96 24.47 13.38
N MET A 256 -1.32 24.73 12.23
CA MET A 256 -0.48 23.76 11.49
C MET A 256 0.36 22.90 12.44
N PRO A 257 0.26 21.56 12.39
CA PRO A 257 1.05 20.72 13.26
C PRO A 257 2.53 21.01 13.01
N VAL A 258 3.21 21.41 14.08
CA VAL A 258 4.67 21.39 14.11
C VAL A 258 5.03 19.92 14.15
N PHE A 259 5.35 19.37 12.98
CA PHE A 259 6.06 18.10 12.91
C PHE A 259 7.25 18.20 13.88
N PRO A 260 7.55 17.18 14.72
CA PRO A 260 8.86 17.15 15.35
C PRO A 260 9.84 17.26 14.19
N SER A 261 10.48 18.43 14.10
CA SER A 261 10.97 18.90 12.83
C SER A 261 11.88 17.82 12.26
N CYS A 262 11.67 17.51 10.97
CA CYS A 262 12.82 17.24 10.15
C CYS A 262 13.61 18.55 10.13
N ASN A 263 14.33 18.89 11.22
CA ASN A 263 15.14 20.11 11.23
C ASN A 263 16.15 19.84 10.11
N THR A 264 15.98 20.57 9.03
CA THR A 264 16.99 20.72 7.98
C THR A 264 18.30 21.30 8.54
N GLU A 265 18.32 21.74 9.81
CA GLU A 265 19.55 22.08 10.55
C GLU A 265 20.25 20.87 11.19
N THR A 266 19.57 19.72 11.33
CA THR A 266 20.17 18.48 11.87
C THR A 266 20.42 17.43 10.79
N ILE A 267 19.72 17.50 9.65
CA ILE A 267 20.06 16.68 8.47
C ILE A 267 20.96 17.52 7.57
N GLY A 268 22.20 17.70 8.04
CA GLY A 268 23.29 18.03 7.17
C GLY A 268 23.39 16.95 6.09
N LEU A 269 23.35 17.38 4.84
CA LEU A 269 23.81 16.61 3.69
C LEU A 269 25.12 15.91 4.10
N ASN A 270 25.12 14.56 4.07
CA ASN A 270 26.04 13.59 4.68
C ASN A 270 25.48 12.95 5.97
N VAL A 271 24.50 12.06 5.81
CA VAL A 271 24.14 11.10 6.85
C VAL A 271 25.35 10.20 7.07
N SER A 272 26.00 10.34 8.23
CA SER A 272 27.06 9.42 8.63
C SER A 272 26.45 8.06 8.98
N GLU A 273 27.20 6.95 8.84
CA GLU A 273 26.75 5.62 9.32
C GLU A 273 26.28 5.64 10.79
N GLN A 274 26.80 6.58 11.59
CA GLN A 274 26.45 6.79 12.98
C GLN A 274 25.03 7.34 13.17
N ASP A 275 24.57 8.24 12.29
CA ASP A 275 23.23 8.83 12.35
C ASP A 275 22.15 7.85 11.89
N PHE A 276 22.48 6.94 10.98
CA PHE A 276 21.60 5.85 10.59
C PHE A 276 21.47 4.77 11.67
N ARG A 277 22.58 4.39 12.33
CA ARG A 277 22.50 3.52 13.53
C ARG A 277 21.52 4.11 14.56
N ASN A 278 21.47 5.42 14.70
CA ASN A 278 20.50 6.08 15.58
C ASN A 278 19.04 5.93 15.09
N GLN A 279 18.78 5.79 13.79
CA GLN A 279 17.44 5.57 13.24
C GLN A 279 16.94 4.13 13.39
N ILE A 280 17.79 3.11 13.24
CA ILE A 280 17.37 1.70 13.40
C ILE A 280 17.32 1.26 14.88
N THR A 281 18.16 1.84 15.74
CA THR A 281 18.26 1.48 17.16
C THR A 281 16.91 1.44 17.90
N PRO A 282 15.99 2.42 17.72
CA PRO A 282 14.66 2.35 18.32
C PRO A 282 13.86 1.12 17.93
N TRP A 283 14.06 0.58 16.73
CA TRP A 283 13.33 -0.58 16.19
C TRP A 283 13.85 -1.90 16.71
N LEU A 284 15.14 -1.98 17.07
CA LEU A 284 15.76 -3.20 17.59
C LEU A 284 15.16 -3.60 18.94
N GLY A 285 15.03 -4.91 19.16
CA GLY A 285 14.47 -5.50 20.36
C GLY A 285 13.24 -6.37 20.08
N ARG A 286 12.62 -6.83 21.17
CA ARG A 286 11.43 -7.69 21.15
C ARG A 286 10.18 -6.82 21.27
N TRP A 287 9.27 -6.99 20.34
CA TRP A 287 7.98 -6.32 20.31
C TRP A 287 6.88 -7.36 20.48
N GLU A 288 5.96 -7.13 21.40
CA GLU A 288 4.86 -8.03 21.72
C GLU A 288 3.54 -7.31 21.59
N GLY A 289 2.54 -7.98 21.04
CA GLY A 289 1.29 -7.31 20.73
C GLY A 289 0.19 -8.21 20.26
N HIS A 290 -0.81 -7.58 19.67
CA HIS A 290 -1.97 -8.24 19.11
C HIS A 290 -2.25 -7.73 17.71
N SER A 291 -2.74 -8.62 16.85
CA SER A 291 -3.08 -8.34 15.46
C SER A 291 -4.50 -8.75 15.13
N VAL A 292 -5.13 -7.95 14.27
CA VAL A 292 -6.48 -8.21 13.76
C VAL A 292 -6.43 -8.15 12.24
N THR A 293 -6.82 -9.23 11.58
CA THR A 293 -6.90 -9.32 10.12
C THR A 293 -8.34 -9.20 9.66
N LYS A 294 -8.60 -8.24 8.77
CA LYS A 294 -9.90 -8.03 8.16
C LYS A 294 -9.84 -8.23 6.65
N ARG A 295 -10.89 -8.85 6.10
CA ARG A 295 -11.09 -8.94 4.65
C ARG A 295 -11.27 -7.54 4.06
N SER A 296 -10.69 -7.29 2.89
CA SER A 296 -10.92 -6.05 2.13
C SER A 296 -12.38 -5.93 1.65
N GLY A 297 -12.86 -4.70 1.54
CA GLY A 297 -14.24 -4.34 1.23
C GLY A 297 -14.97 -3.74 2.44
N VAL A 298 -16.09 -3.05 2.19
CA VAL A 298 -16.79 -2.27 3.24
C VAL A 298 -17.25 -3.15 4.41
N TYR A 299 -17.63 -4.39 4.12
CA TYR A 299 -18.05 -5.33 5.16
C TYR A 299 -16.94 -5.64 6.19
N GLY A 300 -15.66 -5.65 5.75
CA GLY A 300 -14.53 -5.70 6.68
C GLY A 300 -14.54 -6.88 7.66
N ALA A 301 -14.99 -8.07 7.21
CA ALA A 301 -15.12 -9.26 8.05
C ALA A 301 -13.80 -9.57 8.77
N THR A 302 -13.83 -9.74 10.09
CA THR A 302 -12.66 -10.26 10.83
C THR A 302 -12.40 -11.70 10.39
N LEU A 303 -11.22 -11.93 9.82
CA LEU A 303 -10.78 -13.24 9.36
C LEU A 303 -9.98 -13.98 10.43
N ALA A 304 -9.13 -13.23 11.16
CA ALA A 304 -8.26 -13.79 12.19
C ALA A 304 -7.87 -12.72 13.20
N GLU A 305 -7.61 -13.17 14.42
CA GLU A 305 -6.97 -12.42 15.50
C GLU A 305 -5.80 -13.27 16.00
N ALA A 306 -4.69 -12.64 16.37
CA ALA A 306 -3.51 -13.37 16.81
C ALA A 306 -2.63 -12.53 17.73
N ASP A 307 -2.03 -13.19 18.72
CA ASP A 307 -0.96 -12.62 19.53
C ASP A 307 0.35 -12.68 18.74
N THR A 308 1.09 -11.57 18.75
CA THR A 308 2.25 -11.39 17.89
C THR A 308 3.50 -11.08 18.68
N VAL A 309 4.61 -11.65 18.24
CA VAL A 309 5.95 -11.34 18.72
C VAL A 309 6.80 -11.02 17.51
N ALA A 310 7.38 -9.82 17.47
CA ALA A 310 8.34 -9.41 16.44
C ALA A 310 9.68 -9.08 17.10
N LEU A 311 10.71 -9.86 16.80
CA LEU A 311 12.07 -9.65 17.24
C LEU A 311 12.87 -9.03 16.10
N PHE A 312 13.56 -7.93 16.39
CA PHE A 312 14.50 -7.28 15.48
C PHE A 312 15.89 -7.22 16.13
N GLU A 313 16.87 -7.90 15.55
CA GLU A 313 18.22 -7.99 16.11
C GLU A 313 19.28 -7.69 15.04
N MET A 314 20.43 -7.21 15.50
CA MET A 314 21.63 -7.08 14.67
C MET A 314 22.57 -8.22 15.02
N ASP A 315 22.97 -9.01 14.03
CA ASP A 315 23.97 -10.06 14.23
C ASP A 315 25.39 -9.48 14.42
N GLY A 316 26.34 -10.32 14.79
CA GLY A 316 27.74 -9.91 14.97
C GLY A 316 28.45 -9.45 13.69
N ASN A 317 27.85 -9.68 12.51
CA ASN A 317 28.37 -9.29 11.20
C ASN A 317 27.69 -8.01 10.66
N GLY A 318 26.70 -7.45 11.36
CA GLY A 318 25.95 -6.29 10.93
C GLY A 318 24.75 -6.59 10.02
N HIS A 319 24.27 -7.83 9.98
CA HIS A 319 23.00 -8.18 9.34
C HIS A 319 21.81 -7.96 10.28
N LEU A 320 20.69 -7.57 9.71
CA LEU A 320 19.41 -7.48 10.41
C LEU A 320 18.73 -8.85 10.41
N ILE A 321 18.38 -9.34 11.57
CA ILE A 321 17.56 -10.52 11.77
C ILE A 321 16.17 -10.06 12.22
N GLN A 322 15.14 -10.57 11.56
CA GLN A 322 13.75 -10.33 11.91
C GLN A 322 13.02 -11.67 12.10
N ASP A 323 12.50 -11.91 13.29
CA ASP A 323 11.64 -13.05 13.59
C ASP A 323 10.24 -12.56 13.96
N ILE A 324 9.23 -12.98 13.21
CA ILE A 324 7.82 -12.69 13.50
C ILE A 324 7.11 -14.00 13.84
N THR A 325 6.64 -14.11 15.07
CA THR A 325 5.75 -15.17 15.54
C THR A 325 4.33 -14.64 15.61
N SER A 326 3.37 -15.39 15.08
CA SER A 326 1.93 -15.11 15.20
C SER A 326 1.21 -16.37 15.67
N THR A 327 0.53 -16.27 16.82
CA THR A 327 -0.26 -17.35 17.43
C THR A 327 -1.73 -17.00 17.34
N ALA A 328 -2.48 -17.73 16.52
CA ALA A 328 -3.87 -17.41 16.23
C ALA A 328 -4.79 -17.66 17.43
N SER A 329 -5.59 -16.66 17.81
CA SER A 329 -6.52 -16.70 18.94
C SER A 329 -7.49 -17.87 18.83
N GLY A 330 -7.63 -18.64 19.92
CA GLY A 330 -8.55 -19.78 19.99
C GLY A 330 -8.12 -21.00 19.18
N SER A 331 -6.86 -21.04 18.70
CA SER A 331 -6.25 -22.20 18.05
C SER A 331 -4.83 -22.41 18.54
N ASP A 332 -4.31 -23.64 18.44
CA ASP A 332 -2.91 -23.94 18.73
C ASP A 332 -1.99 -23.70 17.51
N ILE A 333 -2.45 -22.91 16.52
CA ILE A 333 -1.70 -22.63 15.31
C ILE A 333 -0.78 -21.43 15.56
N THR A 334 0.51 -21.73 15.66
CA THR A 334 1.57 -20.72 15.69
C THR A 334 2.36 -20.77 14.38
N THR A 335 2.56 -19.60 13.79
CA THR A 335 3.39 -19.40 12.61
C THR A 335 4.62 -18.60 13.00
N ASN A 336 5.76 -18.92 12.38
CA ASN A 336 7.03 -18.22 12.59
C ASN A 336 7.62 -17.89 11.23
N VAL A 337 8.03 -16.64 11.06
CA VAL A 337 8.69 -16.14 9.86
C VAL A 337 10.03 -15.57 10.29
N HIS A 338 11.10 -16.16 9.76
CA HIS A 338 12.47 -15.74 9.99
C HIS A 338 13.02 -15.11 8.72
N TRP A 339 13.52 -13.88 8.82
CA TRP A 339 14.21 -13.19 7.75
C TRP A 339 15.57 -12.70 8.21
N THR A 340 16.54 -12.80 7.30
CA THR A 340 17.85 -12.17 7.43
C THR A 340 18.01 -11.18 6.29
N GLY A 341 18.57 -10.01 6.58
CA GLY A 341 18.75 -8.95 5.62
C GLY A 341 20.00 -8.13 5.85
N THR A 342 20.45 -7.48 4.79
CA THR A 342 21.53 -6.50 4.83
C THR A 342 20.96 -5.10 4.97
N ILE A 343 21.65 -4.23 5.70
CA ILE A 343 21.28 -2.83 5.81
C ILE A 343 22.22 -1.98 4.96
N SER A 344 21.65 -1.05 4.19
CA SER A 344 22.36 -0.02 3.44
C SER A 344 21.62 1.29 3.61
N ASP A 345 22.29 2.31 4.16
CA ASP A 345 21.69 3.61 4.47
C ASP A 345 20.35 3.44 5.20
N ASN A 346 19.27 4.10 4.77
CA ASN A 346 17.96 4.04 5.40
C ASN A 346 17.12 2.79 5.05
N MET A 347 17.73 1.75 4.49
CA MET A 347 17.00 0.59 3.95
C MET A 347 17.58 -0.75 4.41
N ALA A 348 16.71 -1.63 4.89
CA ALA A 348 17.01 -3.05 5.10
C ALA A 348 16.45 -3.86 3.93
N THR A 349 17.26 -4.72 3.33
CA THR A 349 16.87 -5.63 2.25
C THR A 349 17.05 -7.06 2.71
N PHE A 350 15.96 -7.84 2.70
CA PHE A 350 15.95 -9.24 3.14
C PHE A 350 16.18 -10.21 1.98
N ASP A 351 16.78 -11.36 2.26
CA ASP A 351 17.13 -12.39 1.27
C ASP A 351 15.92 -12.95 0.48
N GLY A 352 14.70 -12.73 1.00
CA GLY A 352 13.44 -13.05 0.34
C GLY A 352 12.95 -12.02 -0.69
N GLY A 353 13.67 -10.91 -0.89
CA GLY A 353 13.26 -9.83 -1.80
C GLY A 353 12.21 -8.89 -1.20
N PHE A 354 12.11 -8.83 0.13
CA PHE A 354 11.36 -7.80 0.85
C PHE A 354 12.32 -6.71 1.33
N GLN A 355 11.86 -5.46 1.36
CA GLN A 355 12.64 -4.32 1.82
C GLN A 355 11.84 -3.48 2.82
N LEU A 356 12.53 -2.98 3.84
CA LEU A 356 12.02 -2.01 4.81
C LEU A 356 12.80 -0.71 4.66
N ILE A 357 12.09 0.39 4.49
CA ILE A 357 12.67 1.73 4.36
C ILE A 357 12.30 2.51 5.62
N PHE A 358 13.32 2.93 6.35
CA PHE A 358 13.18 3.72 7.57
C PHE A 358 13.05 5.19 7.21
N LEU A 359 12.02 5.83 7.74
CA LEU A 359 11.68 7.21 7.48
C LEU A 359 11.75 8.05 8.77
N PRO A 360 11.96 9.36 8.68
CA PRO A 360 11.90 10.26 9.82
C PRO A 360 10.56 10.15 10.59
N GLY A 361 10.59 10.50 11.87
CA GLY A 361 9.38 10.51 12.71
C GLY A 361 8.95 9.14 13.23
N GLY A 362 9.88 8.17 13.29
CA GLY A 362 9.59 6.83 13.79
C GLY A 362 8.72 6.03 12.82
N MET A 363 8.85 6.28 11.51
CA MET A 363 8.06 5.61 10.49
C MET A 363 8.91 4.59 9.73
N CYS A 364 8.28 3.52 9.28
CA CYS A 364 8.89 2.54 8.41
C CYS A 364 7.87 2.07 7.38
N MET A 365 8.31 1.88 6.14
CA MET A 365 7.48 1.41 5.04
C MET A 365 8.12 0.18 4.40
N GLY A 366 7.34 -0.89 4.27
CA GLY A 366 7.79 -2.18 3.77
C GLY A 366 7.11 -2.60 2.48
N CYS A 367 7.88 -3.16 1.56
CA CYS A 367 7.34 -3.69 0.30
C CYS A 367 8.28 -4.71 -0.33
N PRO A 368 7.84 -5.52 -1.31
CA PRO A 368 8.73 -6.32 -2.13
C PRO A 368 9.59 -5.42 -3.02
N CYS A 369 10.83 -5.84 -3.29
CA CYS A 369 11.72 -5.14 -4.22
C CYS A 369 11.17 -5.14 -5.65
N ASP A 370 10.45 -6.20 -6.05
CA ASP A 370 9.88 -6.36 -7.39
C ASP A 370 8.55 -7.14 -7.34
N ILE A 371 7.43 -6.40 -7.38
CA ILE A 371 6.09 -6.98 -7.38
C ILE A 371 5.79 -7.71 -8.69
N GLY A 372 6.34 -7.23 -9.81
CA GLY A 372 6.20 -7.90 -11.11
C GLY A 372 6.72 -9.34 -11.06
N ARG A 373 7.83 -9.55 -10.33
CA ARG A 373 8.38 -10.89 -10.07
C ARG A 373 7.46 -11.75 -9.20
N HIS A 374 6.85 -11.19 -8.15
CA HIS A 374 5.90 -11.94 -7.31
C HIS A 374 4.70 -12.42 -8.12
N VAL A 375 4.09 -11.54 -8.92
CA VAL A 375 2.96 -11.88 -9.80
C VAL A 375 3.37 -12.92 -10.84
N ALA A 376 4.52 -12.75 -11.50
CA ALA A 376 5.04 -13.71 -12.47
C ALA A 376 5.31 -15.11 -11.87
N GLN A 377 5.58 -15.18 -10.57
CA GLN A 377 5.84 -16.42 -9.84
C GLN A 377 4.61 -16.95 -9.09
N LEU A 378 3.44 -16.34 -9.28
CA LEU A 378 2.20 -16.66 -8.57
C LEU A 378 2.42 -16.67 -7.04
N GLN A 379 3.10 -15.65 -6.54
CA GLN A 379 3.37 -15.49 -5.11
C GLN A 379 2.55 -14.31 -4.57
N PRO A 380 1.85 -14.49 -3.43
CA PRO A 380 1.25 -13.37 -2.73
C PRO A 380 2.35 -12.43 -2.20
N PHE A 381 1.98 -11.20 -1.92
CA PHE A 381 2.87 -10.21 -1.34
C PHE A 381 2.11 -9.24 -0.44
N HIS A 382 2.82 -8.37 0.27
CA HIS A 382 2.19 -7.38 1.12
C HIS A 382 2.96 -6.06 1.11
N LEU A 383 2.26 -4.98 1.46
CA LEU A 383 2.83 -3.67 1.74
C LEU A 383 2.62 -3.36 3.21
N GLU A 384 3.58 -2.69 3.84
CA GLU A 384 3.57 -2.44 5.27
C GLU A 384 3.79 -0.95 5.55
N PHE A 385 3.02 -0.39 6.48
CA PHE A 385 3.32 0.89 7.09
C PHE A 385 3.36 0.72 8.61
N CYS A 386 4.47 1.13 9.22
CA CYS A 386 4.65 1.17 10.65
C CYS A 386 4.86 2.60 11.13
N TRP A 387 4.24 2.94 12.25
CA TRP A 387 4.47 4.19 12.96
C TRP A 387 4.69 3.92 14.45
N MET A 388 5.87 4.31 14.92
CA MET A 388 6.28 4.29 16.32
C MET A 388 5.82 5.58 17.00
N GLU A 389 4.81 5.47 17.86
CA GLU A 389 4.26 6.60 18.63
C GLU A 389 5.22 7.03 19.75
N SER A 390 5.88 6.05 20.36
CA SER A 390 6.92 6.24 21.38
C SER A 390 7.95 5.13 21.29
N LEU A 391 9.10 5.27 21.96
CA LEU A 391 10.15 4.24 21.97
C LEU A 391 9.70 2.85 22.46
N GLU A 392 8.52 2.77 23.08
CA GLU A 392 7.94 1.56 23.65
C GLU A 392 6.67 1.10 22.91
N LYS A 393 6.09 1.90 22.02
CA LYS A 393 4.79 1.60 21.39
C LYS A 393 4.80 1.89 19.91
N ARG A 394 4.32 0.94 19.12
CA ARG A 394 4.15 1.11 17.68
C ARG A 394 2.86 0.49 17.17
N GLN A 395 2.39 1.04 16.06
CA GLN A 395 1.29 0.55 15.27
C GLN A 395 1.82 0.09 13.92
N ARG A 396 1.28 -1.00 13.36
CA ARG A 396 1.59 -1.45 11.99
C ARG A 396 0.31 -1.73 11.23
N LEU A 397 0.32 -1.45 9.94
CA LEU A 397 -0.75 -1.76 9.03
C LEU A 397 -0.16 -2.49 7.81
N VAL A 398 -0.57 -3.73 7.61
CA VAL A 398 -0.10 -4.59 6.54
C VAL A 398 -1.24 -4.83 5.56
N ARG A 399 -1.02 -4.48 4.29
CA ARG A 399 -1.96 -4.66 3.19
C ARG A 399 -1.54 -5.86 2.35
N THR A 400 -2.39 -6.88 2.26
CA THR A 400 -2.05 -8.17 1.64
C THR A 400 -2.69 -8.31 0.26
N TYR A 401 -1.88 -8.74 -0.70
CA TYR A 401 -2.25 -8.97 -2.08
C TYR A 401 -2.14 -10.45 -2.43
N ASP A 402 -3.05 -10.94 -3.27
CA ASP A 402 -2.98 -12.27 -3.84
C ASP A 402 -1.94 -12.36 -4.98
N THR A 403 -1.92 -13.52 -5.65
CA THR A 403 -0.99 -13.82 -6.73
C THR A 403 -1.22 -13.00 -8.00
N ASP A 404 -2.40 -12.39 -8.14
CA ASP A 404 -2.79 -11.58 -9.29
C ASP A 404 -2.62 -10.07 -9.00
N GLY A 405 -2.18 -9.71 -7.78
CA GLY A 405 -2.04 -8.33 -7.34
C GLY A 405 -3.37 -7.68 -6.93
N LEU A 406 -4.40 -8.47 -6.63
CA LEU A 406 -5.65 -7.98 -6.03
C LEU A 406 -5.51 -7.97 -4.52
N VAL A 407 -6.08 -6.94 -3.87
CA VAL A 407 -6.03 -6.89 -2.41
C VAL A 407 -7.07 -7.83 -1.79
N VAL A 408 -6.65 -8.62 -0.81
CA VAL A 408 -7.50 -9.60 -0.13
C VAL A 408 -7.81 -9.24 1.32
N SER A 409 -6.87 -8.59 2.01
CA SER A 409 -7.03 -8.23 3.42
C SER A 409 -6.14 -7.07 3.84
N THR A 410 -6.45 -6.52 5.01
CA THR A 410 -5.53 -5.70 5.80
C THR A 410 -5.39 -6.32 7.18
N THR A 411 -4.19 -6.23 7.77
CA THR A 411 -3.91 -6.62 9.16
C THR A 411 -3.40 -5.41 9.93
N TYR A 412 -4.06 -5.07 11.03
CA TYR A 412 -3.61 -4.06 11.98
C TYR A 412 -2.84 -4.74 13.11
N PHE A 413 -1.78 -4.11 13.58
CA PHE A 413 -1.00 -4.53 14.75
C PHE A 413 -0.86 -3.37 15.73
N TYR A 414 -0.95 -3.69 17.02
CA TYR A 414 -0.50 -2.82 18.10
C TYR A 414 0.51 -3.59 18.94
N GLU A 415 1.72 -3.06 19.07
CA GLU A 415 2.84 -3.74 19.69
C GLU A 415 3.54 -2.83 20.71
N ILE A 416 3.98 -3.44 21.80
CA ILE A 416 4.71 -2.83 22.90
C ILE A 416 6.11 -3.46 22.95
N LYS A 417 7.14 -2.66 23.18
CA LYS A 417 8.51 -3.13 23.34
C LYS A 417 8.69 -3.79 24.70
N GLY A 418 9.23 -5.01 24.71
CA GLY A 418 9.47 -5.83 25.91
C GLY A 418 10.82 -5.59 26.56
#